data_AF-A0AA40BB14-F1
#
_entry.id   AF-A0AA40BB14-F1
#
_cell.length_a   1.000
_cell.length_b   1.000
_cell.length_c   1.000
_cell.angle_alpha   90.00
_cell.angle_beta   90.00
_cell.angle_gamma   90.00
#
_symmetry.space_group_name_H-M   'P 1'
#
loop_
_entity.id
_entity.type
_entity.pdbx_description
1 polymer ?
#
loop_
_entity_poly.entity_id
_entity_poly.type
_entity_poly.pdbx_seq_one_letter_code
_entity_poly.pdbx_strand_id
1 'polypeptide(L)'
;MCHHGRTLFSCGHSEWKGLNNMCHLEEAFERGERDEGCSEMWSHGFNTIRVDVLCEPCTLAKEMIDHRFQAIKQRIKALRE
;
A
#
# COMPACT_ATOMS: atom_id res chain seq x y z
N MET A 1 20.26 1.02 5.36
CA MET A 1 19.23 0.26 4.59
C MET A 1 17.96 1.07 4.43
N CYS A 2 18.00 2.07 3.56
CA CYS A 2 16.81 2.79 3.13
C CYS A 2 16.33 2.21 1.80
N HIS A 3 15.16 1.58 1.79
CA HIS A 3 14.50 1.10 0.56
C HIS A 3 13.45 2.12 0.12
N HIS A 4 13.43 2.43 -1.18
CA HIS A 4 12.53 3.43 -1.74
C HIS A 4 11.27 2.81 -2.35
N GLY A 5 10.12 3.44 -2.11
CA GLY A 5 8.88 3.18 -2.84
C GLY A 5 7.77 2.58 -1.98
N ARG A 6 6.86 3.40 -1.48
CA ARG A 6 5.60 2.91 -0.89
C ARG A 6 4.40 3.37 -1.70
N THR A 7 3.45 2.47 -1.90
CA THR A 7 2.13 2.80 -2.42
C THR A 7 1.21 3.05 -1.24
N LEU A 8 0.61 4.23 -1.15
CA LEU A 8 -0.45 4.56 -0.19
C LEU A 8 -1.80 4.44 -0.88
N PHE A 9 -2.63 3.54 -0.38
CA PHE A 9 -3.99 3.32 -0.86
C PHE A 9 -4.97 4.31 -0.24
N SER A 10 -6.09 4.54 -0.90
CA SER A 10 -7.19 5.39 -0.40
C SER A 10 -7.75 4.93 0.96
N CYS A 11 -7.63 3.64 1.27
CA CYS A 11 -8.00 3.06 2.57
C CYS A 11 -7.00 3.35 3.70
N GLY A 12 -5.92 4.09 3.44
CA GLY A 12 -4.89 4.44 4.42
C GLY A 12 -3.83 3.36 4.66
N HIS A 13 -3.96 2.19 4.03
CA HIS A 13 -2.93 1.16 4.06
C HIS A 13 -1.78 1.50 3.11
N SER A 14 -0.61 0.94 3.40
CA SER A 14 0.58 1.07 2.55
C SER A 14 1.15 -0.29 2.17
N GLU A 15 1.62 -0.41 0.94
CA GLU A 15 2.38 -1.57 0.49
C GLU A 15 3.74 -1.15 -0.06
N TRP A 16 4.75 -1.94 0.30
CA TRP A 16 6.08 -1.88 -0.29
C TRP A 16 6.02 -2.72 -1.56
N LYS A 17 6.01 -2.08 -2.72
CA LYS A 17 6.25 -2.84 -3.96
C LYS A 17 7.67 -3.36 -3.85
N GLY A 18 7.88 -4.67 -3.97
CA GLY A 18 9.19 -5.34 -3.86
C GLY A 18 10.31 -4.85 -4.81
N LEU A 19 10.10 -3.73 -5.50
CA LEU A 19 11.10 -2.86 -6.13
C LEU A 19 11.71 -1.91 -5.08
N ASN A 20 12.19 -2.49 -3.98
CA ASN A 20 12.85 -1.78 -2.90
C ASN A 20 14.27 -1.38 -3.35
N ASN A 21 14.36 -0.50 -4.34
CA ASN A 21 15.64 0.03 -4.79
C ASN A 21 16.31 0.74 -3.63
N MET A 22 17.61 0.50 -3.45
CA MET A 22 18.45 1.24 -2.52
C MET A 22 18.42 2.72 -2.89
N CYS A 23 18.38 3.60 -1.88
CA CYS A 23 18.55 5.02 -2.17
C CYS A 23 19.96 5.27 -2.75
N HIS A 24 20.11 6.27 -3.61
CA HIS A 24 21.39 6.62 -4.24
C HIS A 24 22.53 6.84 -3.22
N LEU A 25 22.23 7.26 -1.98
CA LEU A 25 23.21 7.40 -0.90
C LEU A 25 23.71 6.06 -0.37
N GLU A 26 22.79 5.09 -0.18
CA GLU A 26 23.12 3.73 0.22
C GLU A 26 23.85 3.00 -0.93
N GLU A 27 23.40 3.21 -2.16
CA GLU A 27 24.03 2.65 -3.36
C GLU A 27 25.46 3.19 -3.54
N ALA A 28 25.69 4.49 -3.34
CA ALA A 28 27.03 5.09 -3.37
C ALA A 28 27.93 4.57 -2.23
N PHE A 29 27.37 4.32 -1.05
CA PHE A 29 28.10 3.68 0.05
C PHE A 29 28.49 2.24 -0.28
N GLU A 30 27.58 1.43 -0.83
CA GLU A 30 27.90 0.07 -1.26
C GLU A 30 28.93 0.02 -2.40
N ARG A 31 28.94 1.04 -3.28
CA ARG A 31 29.98 1.22 -4.30
C ARG A 31 31.33 1.73 -3.75
N GLY A 32 31.42 2.08 -2.46
CA GLY A 32 32.61 2.64 -1.83
C GLY A 32 32.91 4.09 -2.24
N GLU A 33 31.93 4.79 -2.82
CA GLU A 33 32.02 6.20 -3.23
C GLU A 33 31.78 7.16 -2.04
N ARG A 34 31.31 6.63 -0.90
CA ARG A 34 31.10 7.36 0.36
C ARG A 34 31.50 6.51 1.56
N ASP A 35 31.92 7.19 2.62
CA ASP A 35 32.29 6.57 3.90
C ASP A 35 31.08 6.21 4.79
N GLU A 36 29.91 6.80 4.50
CA GLU A 36 28.68 6.60 5.29
C GLU A 36 27.45 6.34 4.41
N GLY A 37 26.67 5.34 4.81
CA GLY A 37 25.38 4.97 4.21
C GLY A 37 24.23 5.94 4.56
N CYS A 38 23.01 5.58 4.17
CA CYS A 38 21.84 6.40 4.47
C CYS A 38 21.36 6.16 5.90
N SER A 39 21.30 7.24 6.69
CA SER A 39 20.84 7.23 8.10
C SER A 39 19.32 7.32 8.24
N GLU A 40 18.57 7.49 7.15
CA GLU A 40 17.11 7.56 7.19
C GLU A 40 16.51 6.17 7.42
N MET A 41 15.89 6.02 8.59
CA MET A 41 15.28 4.77 9.05
C MET A 41 14.00 4.40 8.28
N TRP A 42 13.43 5.37 7.57
CA TRP A 42 12.20 5.24 6.78
C TRP A 42 12.47 5.73 5.37
N SER A 43 11.78 5.17 4.39
CA SER A 43 11.89 5.60 2.99
C SER A 43 11.78 7.10 2.89
N HIS A 44 12.70 7.71 2.14
CA HIS A 44 12.59 9.11 1.79
C HIS A 44 11.17 9.39 1.28
N GLY A 45 10.46 10.31 1.93
CA GLY A 45 9.03 10.57 1.68
C GLY A 45 8.70 10.85 0.21
N PHE A 46 9.70 11.24 -0.57
CA PHE A 46 9.66 11.53 -2.01
C PHE A 46 9.17 10.38 -2.90
N ASN A 47 9.36 9.10 -2.51
CA ASN A 47 8.92 7.96 -3.32
C ASN A 47 7.60 7.34 -2.82
N THR A 48 6.73 8.16 -2.23
CA THR A 48 5.39 7.74 -1.84
C THR A 48 4.40 8.01 -2.98
N ILE A 49 3.90 6.96 -3.63
CA ILE A 49 2.83 7.08 -4.63
C ILE A 49 1.51 6.91 -3.92
N ARG A 50 0.61 7.90 -4.02
CA ARG A 50 -0.77 7.78 -3.54
C ARG A 50 -1.66 7.32 -4.69
N VAL A 51 -2.46 6.30 -4.46
CA VAL A 51 -3.40 5.76 -5.43
C VAL A 51 -4.81 5.80 -4.89
N ASP A 52 -5.76 6.22 -5.72
CA ASP A 52 -7.18 6.29 -5.38
C ASP A 52 -7.87 4.92 -5.58
N VAL A 53 -7.25 3.87 -5.05
CA VAL A 53 -7.79 2.51 -5.04
C VAL A 53 -7.65 1.92 -3.63
N LEU A 54 -8.48 0.93 -3.32
CA LEU A 54 -8.35 0.15 -2.09
C LEU A 54 -7.21 -0.86 -2.24
N CYS A 55 -6.55 -1.21 -1.14
CA CYS A 55 -5.65 -2.36 -1.16
C CYS A 55 -6.45 -3.66 -1.32
N GLU A 56 -5.82 -4.71 -1.82
CA GLU A 56 -6.45 -6.02 -2.04
C GLU A 56 -7.28 -6.53 -0.86
N PRO A 57 -6.79 -6.54 0.40
CA PRO A 57 -7.60 -7.02 1.53
C PRO A 57 -8.82 -6.13 1.80
N CYS A 58 -8.73 -4.81 1.57
CA CYS A 58 -9.87 -3.90 1.70
C CYS A 58 -10.89 -4.10 0.59
N THR A 59 -10.44 -4.39 -0.63
CA THR A 59 -11.32 -4.74 -1.76
C THR A 59 -12.11 -6.01 -1.44
N LEU A 60 -11.42 -7.08 -1.03
CA LEU A 60 -12.07 -8.35 -0.68
C LEU A 60 -13.06 -8.19 0.49
N ALA A 61 -12.70 -7.41 1.51
CA ALA A 61 -13.60 -7.11 2.62
C ALA A 61 -14.87 -6.37 2.15
N LYS A 62 -14.72 -5.39 1.25
CA LYS A 62 -15.84 -4.64 0.67
C LYS A 62 -16.75 -5.56 -0.14
N GLU A 63 -16.20 -6.42 -0.99
CA GLU A 63 -16.98 -7.36 -1.80
C GLU A 63 -17.81 -8.33 -0.93
N MET A 64 -17.24 -8.84 0.15
CA MET A 64 -17.97 -9.68 1.10
C MET A 64 -19.13 -8.93 1.77
N ILE A 65 -18.91 -7.68 2.16
CA ILE A 65 -19.95 -6.83 2.77
C ILE A 65 -21.05 -6.53 1.76
N ASP A 66 -20.71 -6.14 0.54
CA ASP A 66 -21.65 -5.83 -0.52
C ASP A 66 -22.52 -7.05 -0.87
N HIS A 67 -21.91 -8.24 -0.96
CA HIS A 67 -22.65 -9.49 -1.18
C HIS A 67 -23.66 -9.78 -0.05
N ARG A 68 -23.24 -9.64 1.21
CA ARG A 68 -24.14 -9.79 2.37
C ARG A 68 -25.29 -8.78 2.32
N PHE A 69 -25.00 -7.53 1.95
CA PHE A 69 -25.99 -6.48 1.87
C PHE A 69 -27.02 -6.75 0.76
N GLN A 70 -26.59 -7.26 -0.38
CA GLN A 70 -27.51 -7.70 -1.45
C GLN A 70 -28.42 -8.84 -0.99
N ALA A 71 -27.87 -9.85 -0.30
CA ALA A 71 -28.68 -10.95 0.23
C ALA A 71 -29.75 -10.46 1.23
N ILE A 72 -29.40 -9.50 2.09
CA ILE A 72 -30.34 -8.88 3.02
C ILE A 72 -31.42 -8.10 2.26
N LYS A 73 -31.06 -7.29 1.25
CA LYS A 73 -32.03 -6.57 0.42
C LYS A 73 -33.03 -7.50 -0.26
N GLN A 74 -32.57 -8.64 -0.79
CA GLN A 74 -33.45 -9.63 -1.41
C GLN A 74 -34.42 -10.25 -0.40
N ARG A 75 -33.95 -10.57 0.82
CA ARG A 75 -34.82 -11.08 1.89
C ARG A 75 -35.86 -10.04 2.33
N ILE A 76 -35.46 -8.78 2.47
CA ILE A 76 -36.40 -7.69 2.79
C ILE A 76 -37.45 -7.54 1.69
N LYS A 77 -37.05 -7.63 0.42
CA LYS A 77 -37.98 -7.57 -0.71
C LYS A 77 -38.98 -8.74 -0.67
N ALA A 78 -38.49 -9.96 -0.44
CA ALA A 78 -39.32 -11.16 -0.34
C ALA A 78 -40.28 -11.17 0.86
N LEU A 79 -39.98 -10.42 1.92
CA LEU A 79 -40.89 -10.23 3.08
C LEU A 79 -41.94 -9.14 2.86
N ARG A 80 -41.77 -8.32 1.81
CA ARG A 80 -42.65 -7.19 1.50
C ARG A 80 -43.70 -7.54 0.43
N GLU A 81 -43.48 -8.62 -0.32
CA GLU A 81 -44.44 -9.29 -1.20
C GLU A 81 -45.20 -10.37 -0.40
#